data_AF-A0A3D1M1C3-F1
#
_entry.id   AF-A0A3D1M1C3-F1
#
_cell.length_a   1.000
_cell.length_b   1.000
_cell.length_c   1.000
_cell.angle_alpha   90.00
_cell.angle_beta   90.00
_cell.angle_gamma   90.00
#
_symmetry.space_group_name_H-M   'P 1'
#
loop_
_entity.id
_entity.type
_entity.pdbx_description
1 polymer ?
#
loop_
_entity_poly.entity_id
_entity_poly.type
_entity_poly.pdbx_seq_one_letter_code
_entity_poly.pdbx_strand_id
1 'polypeptide(L)'
;MANRNDLVNFLRHYGPIPASDNMYDELIQSEVARHNIDPVIHIEPARLSEVIANFEQDNPNSTILTGTAGDGKTYHCRRVWEQFGGDADEWQQGKKIVEIELENSSLKLVIIKDLSELTEDEKAHWIPLVSASLAGENTEQVFLIAANDGQLLASWRDWAEATGGNAINVFKTIENMLVENIASGDELQLNLFNLSRLDASKHFDDLIEQIVEHPLWEQCQREQLLNQDGELKCPIEINRQLLRNTDGTSLFRSRIISLLKLASANRMHLPIRDLLLLCVNIILGDRKQNRILLTCTTAKNRANRDEYRFTNPYANVFGANLKPRHRQQYQIFTVLESFGIGRETDNKFDNLLIYGKY
;
A
#
# COMPACT_ATOMS: atom_id res chain seq x y z
N MET A 1 -2.65 26.32 -24.35
CA MET A 1 -2.85 26.69 -22.94
C MET A 1 -3.78 25.68 -22.29
N ALA A 2 -3.55 25.25 -21.06
CA ALA A 2 -2.87 23.98 -20.80
C ALA A 2 -3.89 22.83 -20.64
N ASN A 3 -3.79 21.76 -21.44
CA ASN A 3 -4.48 20.49 -21.16
C ASN A 3 -3.65 19.70 -20.14
N ARG A 4 -3.43 20.27 -18.94
CA ARG A 4 -2.59 19.68 -17.90
C ARG A 4 -3.22 19.93 -16.55
N ASN A 5 -3.27 18.89 -15.73
CA ASN A 5 -3.65 18.92 -14.33
C ASN A 5 -2.56 18.13 -13.59
N ASP A 6 -1.95 18.73 -12.57
CA ASP A 6 -0.80 18.12 -11.90
C ASP A 6 -1.20 16.94 -11.00
N LEU A 7 -2.40 16.93 -10.44
CA LEU A 7 -2.96 15.76 -9.76
C LEU A 7 -3.12 14.58 -10.72
N VAL A 8 -3.62 14.80 -11.94
CA VAL A 8 -3.70 13.71 -12.95
C VAL A 8 -2.33 13.14 -13.29
N ASN A 9 -1.29 13.98 -13.37
CA ASN A 9 0.06 13.49 -13.63
C ASN A 9 0.63 12.73 -12.43
N PHE A 10 0.44 13.25 -11.23
CA PHE A 10 0.84 12.61 -9.99
C PHE A 10 0.18 11.23 -9.82
N LEU A 11 -1.15 11.16 -9.94
CA LEU A 11 -1.92 9.92 -9.79
C LEU A 11 -1.47 8.83 -10.76
N ARG A 12 -1.00 9.17 -11.96
CA ARG A 12 -0.54 8.18 -12.95
C ARG A 12 0.66 7.36 -12.47
N HIS A 13 1.43 7.83 -11.51
CA HIS A 13 2.54 7.06 -10.91
C HIS A 13 2.06 5.89 -10.03
N TYR A 14 0.80 5.90 -9.60
CA TYR A 14 0.20 4.79 -8.85
C TYR A 14 -0.54 3.78 -9.73
N GLY A 15 -0.69 4.06 -11.03
CA GLY A 15 -1.42 3.17 -11.92
C GLY A 15 -0.59 1.95 -12.41
N PRO A 16 -1.16 1.09 -13.26
CA PRO A 16 -0.47 -0.07 -13.81
C PRO A 16 0.58 0.32 -14.88
N ILE A 17 1.72 0.85 -14.41
CA ILE A 17 2.91 1.18 -15.20
C ILE A 17 4.07 0.20 -14.89
N PRO A 18 5.11 0.12 -15.74
CA PRO A 18 6.25 -0.79 -15.55
C PRO A 18 6.98 -0.58 -14.23
N ALA A 19 7.52 -1.67 -13.65
CA ALA A 19 8.09 -1.68 -12.31
C ALA A 19 9.30 -0.76 -12.06
N SER A 20 10.04 -0.36 -13.10
CA SER A 20 11.12 0.65 -12.98
C SER A 20 10.60 2.04 -12.64
N ASP A 21 9.33 2.31 -12.95
CA ASP A 21 8.63 3.58 -12.69
C ASP A 21 7.65 3.44 -11.50
N ASN A 22 7.57 2.25 -10.87
CA ASN A 22 6.70 2.00 -9.72
C ASN A 22 7.34 2.52 -8.44
N MET A 23 6.58 3.33 -7.70
CA MET A 23 7.09 4.15 -6.60
C MET A 23 7.58 3.35 -5.39
N TYR A 24 8.88 3.56 -5.10
CA TYR A 24 9.47 3.50 -3.77
C TYR A 24 9.13 4.79 -3.01
N ASP A 25 9.19 4.79 -1.68
CA ASP A 25 8.83 5.93 -0.82
C ASP A 25 9.57 7.23 -1.23
N GLU A 26 10.83 7.10 -1.66
CA GLU A 26 11.67 8.21 -2.17
C GLU A 26 11.12 8.84 -3.47
N LEU A 27 10.59 8.01 -4.38
CA LEU A 27 9.96 8.50 -5.61
C LEU A 27 8.63 9.23 -5.32
N ILE A 28 7.96 8.88 -4.22
CA ILE A 28 6.74 9.57 -3.78
C ILE A 28 7.04 11.00 -3.34
N GLN A 29 8.04 11.19 -2.49
CA GLN A 29 8.39 12.54 -2.00
C GLN A 29 8.81 13.47 -3.15
N SER A 30 9.64 12.98 -4.07
CA SER A 30 10.08 13.77 -5.22
C SER A 30 8.92 14.15 -6.15
N GLU A 31 7.96 13.24 -6.41
CA GLU A 31 6.80 13.52 -7.24
C GLU A 31 5.76 14.42 -6.56
N VAL A 32 5.58 14.32 -5.23
CA VAL A 32 4.78 15.27 -4.43
C VAL A 32 5.31 16.69 -4.57
N ALA A 33 6.62 16.86 -4.38
CA ALA A 33 7.29 18.17 -4.52
C ALA A 33 7.21 18.69 -5.96
N ARG A 34 7.48 17.82 -6.95
CA ARG A 34 7.45 18.18 -8.37
C ARG A 34 6.09 18.66 -8.85
N HIS A 35 5.02 18.06 -8.35
CA HIS A 35 3.65 18.36 -8.75
C HIS A 35 2.91 19.31 -7.81
N ASN A 36 3.56 19.81 -6.76
CA ASN A 36 2.96 20.67 -5.73
C ASN A 36 1.65 20.08 -5.18
N ILE A 37 1.69 18.79 -4.80
CA ILE A 37 0.51 18.09 -4.29
C ILE A 37 0.27 18.50 -2.84
N ASP A 38 -0.77 19.32 -2.64
CA ASP A 38 -1.25 19.76 -1.34
C ASP A 38 -2.80 19.73 -1.31
N PRO A 39 -3.44 19.05 -0.34
CA PRO A 39 -2.85 18.17 0.66
C PRO A 39 -2.26 16.89 0.05
N VAL A 40 -1.21 16.35 0.66
CA VAL A 40 -0.69 15.03 0.27
C VAL A 40 -1.76 13.99 0.55
N ILE A 41 -2.00 13.07 -0.40
CA ILE A 41 -2.85 11.90 -0.17
C ILE A 41 -2.23 11.09 0.98
N HIS A 42 -2.88 11.12 2.13
CA HIS A 42 -2.38 10.60 3.38
C HIS A 42 -3.26 9.44 3.84
N ILE A 43 -2.70 8.24 3.83
CA ILE A 43 -3.31 7.14 4.56
C ILE A 43 -2.75 7.21 5.96
N GLU A 44 -3.62 7.30 6.97
CA GLU A 44 -3.18 7.02 8.33
C GLU A 44 -2.64 5.60 8.38
N PRO A 45 -1.31 5.43 8.51
CA PRO A 45 -0.73 4.10 8.48
C PRO A 45 -1.15 3.42 9.77
N ALA A 46 -1.77 2.27 9.62
CA ALA A 46 -2.28 1.54 10.76
C ALA A 46 -1.14 1.22 11.74
N ARG A 47 -1.43 1.34 13.03
CA ARG A 47 -0.47 1.15 14.13
C ARG A 47 0.68 2.16 14.18
N LEU A 48 0.82 3.14 13.25
CA LEU A 48 1.92 4.11 13.33
C LEU A 48 1.91 4.90 14.64
N SER A 49 0.73 5.33 15.09
CA SER A 49 0.58 6.01 16.38
C SER A 49 1.00 5.13 17.55
N GLU A 50 0.69 3.83 17.51
CA GLU A 50 1.11 2.86 18.53
C GLU A 50 2.64 2.67 18.54
N VAL A 51 3.26 2.63 17.35
CA VAL A 51 4.72 2.52 17.21
C VAL A 51 5.43 3.77 17.73
N ILE A 52 4.94 4.96 17.38
CA ILE A 52 5.48 6.23 17.88
C ILE A 52 5.31 6.31 19.40
N ALA A 53 4.10 6.05 19.90
CA ALA A 53 3.79 6.10 21.32
C ALA A 53 4.62 5.09 22.13
N ASN A 54 5.03 3.97 21.54
CA ASN A 54 5.98 3.05 22.18
C ASN A 54 7.33 3.72 22.41
N PHE A 55 7.92 4.33 21.38
CA PHE A 55 9.25 4.96 21.48
C PHE A 55 9.27 6.29 22.26
N GLU A 56 8.10 6.88 22.52
CA GLU A 56 7.95 8.03 23.42
C GLU A 56 8.04 7.64 24.91
N GLN A 57 7.95 6.36 25.26
CA GLN A 57 8.01 5.88 26.64
C GLN A 57 9.43 5.92 27.23
N ASP A 58 9.51 5.95 28.56
CA ASP A 58 10.79 5.88 29.29
C ASP A 58 11.49 4.53 29.10
N ASN A 59 10.72 3.45 28.93
CA ASN A 59 11.21 2.09 28.71
C ASN A 59 10.51 1.47 27.48
N PRO A 60 10.87 1.90 26.27
CA PRO A 60 10.24 1.43 25.03
C PRO A 60 10.64 -0.02 24.74
N ASN A 61 9.70 -0.80 24.19
CA ASN A 61 10.01 -2.12 23.65
C ASN A 61 10.61 -1.99 22.24
N SER A 62 11.46 -2.93 21.84
CA SER A 62 11.81 -3.07 20.42
C SER A 62 10.56 -3.40 19.60
N THR A 63 10.50 -2.92 18.37
CA THR A 63 9.35 -3.09 17.49
C THR A 63 9.78 -3.71 16.16
N ILE A 64 9.08 -4.78 15.75
CA ILE A 64 9.24 -5.40 14.44
C ILE A 64 7.96 -5.18 13.63
N LEU A 65 8.11 -4.58 12.45
CA LEU A 65 7.06 -4.39 11.46
C LEU A 65 7.20 -5.45 10.37
N THR A 66 6.21 -6.33 10.26
CA THR A 66 6.14 -7.34 9.20
C THR A 66 5.04 -7.06 8.20
N GLY A 67 4.99 -7.85 7.13
CA GLY A 67 4.07 -7.66 6.00
C GLY A 67 4.78 -7.88 4.67
N THR A 68 4.06 -7.67 3.57
CA THR A 68 4.54 -7.80 2.21
C THR A 68 5.01 -6.48 1.60
N ALA A 69 5.51 -6.53 0.36
CA ALA A 69 5.89 -5.33 -0.39
C ALA A 69 4.65 -4.44 -0.65
N GLY A 70 4.75 -3.16 -0.32
CA GLY A 70 3.64 -2.21 -0.49
C GLY A 70 2.76 -1.99 0.75
N ASP A 71 3.02 -2.68 1.87
CA ASP A 71 2.32 -2.45 3.16
C ASP A 71 2.84 -1.24 3.95
N GLY A 72 3.86 -0.54 3.42
CA GLY A 72 4.35 0.71 4.01
C GLY A 72 5.32 0.55 5.18
N LYS A 73 5.99 -0.60 5.35
CA LYS A 73 7.00 -0.79 6.41
C LYS A 73 8.09 0.29 6.41
N THR A 74 8.71 0.55 5.26
CA THR A 74 9.74 1.61 5.10
C THR A 74 9.18 3.00 5.38
N TYR A 75 7.92 3.26 5.01
CA TYR A 75 7.22 4.50 5.34
C TYR A 75 7.08 4.67 6.86
N HIS A 76 6.72 3.61 7.60
CA HIS A 76 6.64 3.68 9.07
C HIS A 76 8.00 4.00 9.67
N CYS A 77 9.06 3.33 9.22
CA CYS A 77 10.42 3.62 9.68
C CYS A 77 10.81 5.09 9.42
N ARG A 78 10.47 5.65 8.26
CA ARG A 78 10.72 7.07 7.97
C ARG A 78 9.92 8.00 8.88
N ARG A 79 8.63 7.72 9.11
CA ARG A 79 7.81 8.58 9.97
C ARG A 79 8.28 8.57 11.42
N VAL A 80 8.71 7.41 11.92
CA VAL A 80 9.36 7.32 13.24
C VAL A 80 10.65 8.13 13.23
N TRP A 81 11.51 7.98 12.22
CA TRP A 81 12.73 8.77 12.07
C TRP A 81 12.46 10.29 12.11
N GLU A 82 11.53 10.79 11.29
CA GLU A 82 11.12 12.19 11.25
C GLU A 82 10.55 12.67 12.60
N GLN A 83 9.73 11.84 13.25
CA GLN A 83 9.08 12.18 14.53
C GLN A 83 10.09 12.41 15.66
N PHE A 84 11.16 11.62 15.69
CA PHE A 84 12.19 11.73 16.73
C PHE A 84 13.34 12.68 16.37
N GLY A 85 13.18 13.50 15.33
CA GLY A 85 14.14 14.56 14.97
C GLY A 85 15.23 14.13 13.97
N GLY A 86 15.05 12.99 13.31
CA GLY A 86 15.97 12.50 12.31
C GLY A 86 15.99 13.35 11.03
N ASP A 87 17.18 13.48 10.44
CA ASP A 87 17.38 14.28 9.23
C ASP A 87 16.84 13.59 7.97
N ALA A 88 16.02 14.31 7.20
CA ALA A 88 15.45 13.82 5.95
C ALA A 88 16.53 13.54 4.90
N ASP A 89 17.59 14.33 4.85
CA ASP A 89 18.69 14.14 3.90
C ASP A 89 19.48 12.87 4.24
N GLU A 90 19.71 12.59 5.53
CA GLU A 90 20.30 11.32 5.98
C GLU A 90 19.43 10.11 5.61
N TRP A 91 18.11 10.24 5.72
CA TRP A 91 17.21 9.17 5.32
C TRP A 91 17.36 8.84 3.82
N GLN A 92 17.51 9.86 2.97
CA GLN A 92 17.62 9.74 1.51
C GLN A 92 19.00 9.28 1.01
N GLN A 93 20.03 9.22 1.86
CA GLN A 93 21.37 8.73 1.48
C GLN A 93 21.42 7.22 1.18
N GLY A 94 20.30 6.49 1.27
CA GLY A 94 20.24 5.06 0.97
C GLY A 94 20.93 4.18 2.01
N LYS A 95 21.24 4.70 3.21
CA LYS A 95 21.71 3.87 4.33
C LYS A 95 20.63 2.86 4.72
N LYS A 96 21.00 1.59 4.84
CA LYS A 96 20.09 0.50 5.26
C LYS A 96 19.65 0.61 6.72
N ILE A 97 20.48 1.26 7.54
CA ILE A 97 20.29 1.42 8.98
C ILE A 97 20.56 2.88 9.33
N VAL A 98 19.70 3.44 10.18
CA VAL A 98 19.85 4.78 10.74
C VAL A 98 19.63 4.71 12.25
N GLU A 99 20.18 5.67 12.98
CA GLU A 99 20.20 5.63 14.44
C GLU A 99 19.93 7.02 15.02
N ILE A 100 19.13 7.09 16.07
CA ILE A 100 18.77 8.36 16.73
C ILE A 100 18.69 8.18 18.24
N GLU A 101 19.11 9.18 19.00
CA GLU A 101 18.97 9.18 20.46
C GLU A 101 17.53 9.56 20.84
N LEU A 102 16.91 8.78 21.71
CA LEU A 102 15.59 9.06 22.25
C LEU A 102 15.73 9.96 23.48
N GLU A 103 15.24 11.20 23.38
CA GLU A 103 15.33 12.20 24.45
C GLU A 103 14.70 11.72 25.76
N ASN A 104 13.61 10.94 25.70
CA ASN A 104 12.84 10.53 26.88
C ASN A 104 13.49 9.37 27.66
N SER A 105 14.18 8.45 26.99
CA SER A 105 14.69 7.20 27.60
C SER A 105 16.22 7.13 27.69
N SER A 106 16.95 8.09 27.10
CA SER A 106 18.41 8.02 26.92
C SER A 106 18.88 6.75 26.16
N LEU A 107 17.96 6.04 25.52
CA LEU A 107 18.25 4.88 24.68
C LEU A 107 18.50 5.35 23.25
N LYS A 108 19.32 4.58 22.53
CA LYS A 108 19.52 4.77 21.10
C LYS A 108 18.53 3.91 20.32
N LEU A 109 17.66 4.54 19.54
CA LEU A 109 16.80 3.86 18.58
C LEU A 109 17.57 3.53 17.31
N VAL A 110 17.70 2.24 17.02
CA VAL A 110 18.31 1.72 15.79
C VAL A 110 17.21 1.25 14.84
N ILE A 111 17.13 1.87 13.66
CA ILE A 111 16.11 1.59 12.66
C ILE A 111 16.73 0.80 11.50
N ILE A 112 16.32 -0.47 11.33
CA ILE A 112 16.66 -1.30 10.19
C ILE A 112 15.55 -1.18 9.15
N LYS A 113 15.82 -0.47 8.04
CA LYS A 113 14.80 -0.06 7.05
C LYS A 113 14.20 -1.22 6.24
N ASP A 114 15.01 -2.24 5.96
CA ASP A 114 14.59 -3.50 5.36
C ASP A 114 15.61 -4.59 5.69
N LEU A 115 15.20 -5.57 6.51
CA LEU A 115 16.03 -6.71 6.89
C LEU A 115 16.50 -7.53 5.68
N SER A 116 15.73 -7.54 4.60
CA SER A 116 16.06 -8.30 3.39
C SER A 116 17.17 -7.67 2.55
N GLU A 117 17.47 -6.38 2.75
CA GLU A 117 18.59 -5.70 2.10
C GLU A 117 19.93 -5.92 2.81
N LEU A 118 19.91 -6.44 4.04
CA LEU A 118 21.12 -6.77 4.77
C LEU A 118 21.81 -8.00 4.17
N THR A 119 23.14 -7.93 4.03
CA THR A 119 23.99 -9.07 3.67
C THR A 119 24.01 -10.09 4.82
N GLU A 120 24.48 -11.30 4.55
CA GLU A 120 24.63 -12.34 5.58
C GLU A 120 25.54 -11.87 6.73
N ASP A 121 26.65 -11.18 6.42
CA ASP A 121 27.55 -10.62 7.42
C ASP A 121 26.88 -9.52 8.26
N GLU A 122 26.11 -8.64 7.63
CA GLU A 122 25.34 -7.61 8.33
C GLU A 122 24.30 -8.25 9.26
N LYS A 123 23.58 -9.29 8.80
CA LYS A 123 22.63 -10.04 9.62
C LYS A 123 23.30 -10.75 10.79
N ALA A 124 24.45 -11.37 10.57
CA ALA A 124 25.23 -12.04 11.61
C ALA A 124 25.71 -11.07 12.69
N HIS A 125 25.89 -9.78 12.37
CA HIS A 125 26.18 -8.73 13.33
C HIS A 125 24.93 -8.24 14.08
N TRP A 126 23.85 -7.90 13.36
CA TRP A 126 22.69 -7.22 13.94
C TRP A 126 21.70 -8.14 14.65
N ILE A 127 21.44 -9.35 14.15
CA ILE A 127 20.46 -10.26 14.76
C ILE A 127 20.80 -10.60 16.23
N PRO A 128 22.07 -10.88 16.60
CA PRO A 128 22.42 -11.06 18.01
C PRO A 128 22.10 -9.83 18.88
N LEU A 129 22.40 -8.62 18.41
CA LEU A 129 22.17 -7.38 19.14
C LEU A 129 20.68 -7.10 19.34
N VAL A 130 19.89 -7.31 18.29
CA VAL A 130 18.43 -7.22 18.35
C VAL A 130 17.92 -8.23 19.37
N SER A 131 18.28 -9.51 19.22
CA SER A 131 17.79 -10.58 20.09
C SER A 131 18.15 -10.36 21.56
N ALA A 132 19.32 -9.80 21.87
CA ALA A 132 19.68 -9.40 23.23
C ALA A 132 18.77 -8.28 23.77
N SER A 133 18.41 -7.28 22.94
CA SER A 133 17.42 -6.26 23.31
C SER A 133 16.03 -6.87 23.53
N LEU A 134 15.59 -7.79 22.66
CA LEU A 134 14.30 -8.48 22.83
C LEU A 134 14.25 -9.29 24.13
N ALA A 135 15.37 -9.89 24.54
CA ALA A 135 15.48 -10.64 25.79
C ALA A 135 15.64 -9.75 27.04
N GLY A 136 15.71 -8.42 26.89
CA GLY A 136 15.97 -7.48 27.98
C GLY A 136 17.41 -7.50 28.51
N GLU A 137 18.34 -8.07 27.75
CA GLU A 137 19.77 -8.16 28.08
C GLU A 137 20.56 -6.91 27.64
N ASN A 138 20.03 -6.14 26.68
CA ASN A 138 20.59 -4.88 26.21
C ASN A 138 19.79 -3.69 26.76
N THR A 139 20.46 -2.77 27.45
CA THR A 139 19.85 -1.61 28.13
C THR A 139 20.26 -0.26 27.53
N GLU A 140 20.97 -0.26 26.41
CA GLU A 140 21.44 0.98 25.75
C GLU A 140 20.72 1.25 24.42
N GLN A 141 20.11 0.22 23.82
CA GLN A 141 19.54 0.29 22.48
C GLN A 141 18.18 -0.40 22.38
N VAL A 142 17.32 0.19 21.56
CA VAL A 142 16.05 -0.38 21.13
C VAL A 142 15.95 -0.35 19.61
N PHE A 143 15.19 -1.28 19.05
CA PHE A 143 15.18 -1.51 17.61
C PHE A 143 13.81 -1.24 16.98
N LEU A 144 13.81 -0.66 15.78
CA LEU A 144 12.68 -0.68 14.86
C LEU A 144 13.10 -1.42 13.59
N ILE A 145 12.47 -2.56 13.30
CA ILE A 145 12.90 -3.43 12.20
C ILE A 145 11.75 -3.63 11.23
N ALA A 146 11.96 -3.29 9.96
CA ALA A 146 11.07 -3.66 8.88
C ALA A 146 11.55 -4.95 8.20
N ALA A 147 10.68 -5.94 8.09
CA ALA A 147 11.00 -7.21 7.44
C ALA A 147 9.80 -7.82 6.72
N ASN A 148 10.03 -8.70 5.75
CA ASN A 148 8.97 -9.59 5.26
C ASN A 148 8.88 -10.83 6.16
N ASP A 149 7.67 -11.35 6.38
CA ASP A 149 7.40 -12.46 7.33
C ASP A 149 8.38 -13.65 7.12
N GLY A 150 8.52 -14.11 5.88
CA GLY A 150 9.41 -15.24 5.56
C GLY A 150 10.90 -14.93 5.74
N GLN A 151 11.33 -13.70 5.45
CA GLN A 151 12.73 -13.29 5.60
C GLN A 151 13.12 -13.10 7.07
N LEU A 152 12.19 -12.59 7.88
CA LEU A 152 12.36 -12.49 9.32
C LEU A 152 12.57 -13.88 9.94
N LEU A 153 11.64 -14.81 9.67
CA LEU A 153 11.70 -16.17 10.20
C LEU A 153 12.93 -16.93 9.73
N ALA A 154 13.27 -16.85 8.44
CA ALA A 154 14.47 -17.49 7.92
C ALA A 154 15.73 -16.97 8.61
N SER A 155 15.88 -15.65 8.71
CA SER A 155 17.08 -15.05 9.29
C SER A 155 17.24 -15.37 10.79
N TRP A 156 16.14 -15.36 11.55
CA TRP A 156 16.19 -15.73 12.98
C TRP A 156 16.38 -17.23 13.19
N ARG A 157 15.78 -18.08 12.37
CA ARG A 157 15.99 -19.54 12.43
C ARG A 157 17.45 -19.87 12.20
N ASP A 158 18.03 -19.37 11.11
CA ASP A 158 19.39 -19.71 10.72
C ASP A 158 20.41 -19.25 11.80
N TRP A 159 20.18 -18.06 12.39
CA TRP A 159 20.96 -17.59 13.55
C TRP A 159 20.75 -18.46 14.81
N ALA A 160 19.51 -18.81 15.13
CA ALA A 160 19.17 -19.57 16.32
C ALA A 160 19.71 -21.01 16.27
N GLU A 161 19.67 -21.66 15.10
CA GLU A 161 20.23 -22.98 14.88
C GLU A 161 21.76 -22.99 15.01
N ALA A 162 22.43 -21.94 14.50
CA ALA A 162 23.89 -21.81 14.62
C ALA A 162 24.34 -21.49 16.06
N THR A 163 23.55 -20.71 16.81
CA THR A 163 23.92 -20.23 18.15
C THR A 163 23.52 -21.20 19.27
N GLY A 164 22.34 -21.82 19.15
CA GLY A 164 21.77 -22.68 20.18
C GLY A 164 21.33 -21.93 21.45
N GLY A 165 20.95 -22.68 22.48
CA GLY A 165 20.58 -22.12 23.79
C GLY A 165 19.35 -21.22 23.74
N ASN A 166 19.44 -20.04 24.38
CA ASN A 166 18.32 -19.09 24.47
C ASN A 166 17.91 -18.52 23.11
N ALA A 167 18.80 -18.53 22.11
CA ALA A 167 18.49 -18.07 20.75
C ALA A 167 17.32 -18.84 20.12
N ILE A 168 17.21 -20.15 20.42
CA ILE A 168 16.10 -20.99 19.96
C ILE A 168 14.77 -20.55 20.59
N ASN A 169 14.78 -20.13 21.85
CA ASN A 169 13.57 -19.65 22.52
C ASN A 169 13.10 -18.33 21.91
N VAL A 170 14.01 -17.36 21.73
CA VAL A 170 13.69 -16.08 21.06
C VAL A 170 13.07 -16.32 19.68
N PHE A 171 13.68 -17.19 18.87
CA PHE A 171 13.13 -17.55 17.56
C PHE A 171 11.72 -18.14 17.65
N LYS A 172 11.50 -19.12 18.54
CA LYS A 172 10.19 -19.76 18.71
C LYS A 172 9.12 -18.78 19.19
N THR A 173 9.47 -17.85 20.08
CA THR A 173 8.53 -16.82 20.55
C THR A 173 8.15 -15.89 19.39
N ILE A 174 9.12 -15.42 18.58
CA ILE A 174 8.83 -14.61 17.38
C ILE A 174 7.96 -15.39 16.38
N GLU A 175 8.26 -16.67 16.14
CA GLU A 175 7.47 -17.54 15.26
C GLU A 175 6.03 -17.68 15.75
N ASN A 176 5.84 -17.98 17.03
CA ASN A 176 4.52 -18.08 17.64
C ASN A 176 3.76 -16.75 17.56
N MET A 177 4.43 -15.62 17.82
CA MET A 177 3.81 -14.30 17.72
C MET A 177 3.32 -14.00 16.29
N LEU A 178 4.05 -14.40 15.24
CA LEU A 178 3.60 -14.25 13.84
C LEU A 178 2.42 -15.16 13.50
N VAL A 179 2.49 -16.43 13.91
CA VAL A 179 1.47 -17.43 13.60
C VAL A 179 0.15 -17.06 14.29
N GLU A 180 0.21 -16.82 15.59
CA GLU A 180 -0.95 -16.50 16.44
C GLU A 180 -1.35 -15.03 16.40
N ASN A 181 -0.57 -14.18 15.71
CA ASN A 181 -0.80 -12.73 15.58
C ASN A 181 -0.82 -11.99 16.91
N ILE A 182 0.10 -12.37 17.80
CA ILE A 182 0.28 -11.77 19.11
C ILE A 182 1.14 -10.51 18.92
N ALA A 183 0.57 -9.35 19.22
CA ALA A 183 1.25 -8.08 19.03
C ALA A 183 2.34 -7.80 20.08
N SER A 184 2.18 -8.30 21.30
CA SER A 184 3.13 -8.13 22.40
C SER A 184 2.93 -9.26 23.42
N GLY A 185 3.97 -9.60 24.18
CA GLY A 185 3.89 -10.62 25.24
C GLY A 185 4.93 -10.38 26.33
N ASP A 186 4.83 -11.09 27.45
CA ASP A 186 5.71 -10.90 28.61
C ASP A 186 7.08 -11.59 28.44
N GLU A 187 7.22 -12.47 27.45
CA GLU A 187 8.44 -13.25 27.21
C GLU A 187 9.57 -12.45 26.56
N LEU A 188 9.23 -11.41 25.78
CA LEU A 188 10.17 -10.56 25.06
C LEU A 188 9.75 -9.09 25.18
N GLN A 189 10.72 -8.18 25.27
CA GLN A 189 10.52 -6.74 25.13
C GLN A 189 10.30 -6.37 23.65
N LEU A 190 9.23 -6.93 23.07
CA LEU A 190 8.93 -6.88 21.65
C LEU A 190 7.46 -6.52 21.39
N ASN A 191 7.26 -5.53 20.53
CA ASN A 191 6.03 -5.33 19.78
C ASN A 191 6.19 -5.87 18.35
N LEU A 192 5.32 -6.78 17.92
CA LEU A 192 5.31 -7.37 16.59
C LEU A 192 4.03 -7.01 15.84
N PHE A 193 4.14 -6.11 14.86
CA PHE A 193 2.99 -5.66 14.08
C PHE A 193 3.05 -6.18 12.65
N ASN A 194 2.09 -7.02 12.28
CA ASN A 194 1.92 -7.46 10.90
C ASN A 194 1.02 -6.48 10.13
N LEU A 195 1.64 -5.64 9.30
CA LEU A 195 0.97 -4.62 8.48
C LEU A 195 0.20 -5.21 7.29
N SER A 196 0.32 -6.51 7.00
CA SER A 196 -0.47 -7.17 5.95
C SER A 196 -1.90 -7.52 6.37
N ARG A 197 -2.25 -7.37 7.64
CA ARG A 197 -3.59 -7.77 8.15
C ARG A 197 -4.57 -6.61 8.26
N LEU A 198 -4.35 -5.56 7.46
CA LEU A 198 -5.16 -4.34 7.48
C LEU A 198 -6.47 -4.51 6.70
N ASP A 199 -7.53 -3.83 7.16
CA ASP A 199 -8.83 -3.85 6.50
C ASP A 199 -8.76 -3.04 5.20
N ALA A 200 -8.48 -3.73 4.10
CA ALA A 200 -8.41 -3.15 2.75
C ALA A 200 -9.67 -2.35 2.37
N SER A 201 -10.84 -2.71 2.91
CA SER A 201 -12.09 -2.03 2.58
C SER A 201 -12.19 -0.65 3.23
N LYS A 202 -11.74 -0.51 4.48
CA LYS A 202 -11.68 0.78 5.19
C LYS A 202 -10.64 1.69 4.54
N HIS A 203 -9.43 1.18 4.32
CA HIS A 203 -8.34 1.96 3.72
C HIS A 203 -8.67 2.42 2.30
N PHE A 204 -9.37 1.58 1.51
CA PHE A 204 -9.84 1.99 0.19
C PHE A 204 -10.84 3.14 0.28
N ASP A 205 -11.76 3.10 1.24
CA ASP A 205 -12.76 4.15 1.43
C ASP A 205 -12.12 5.49 1.81
N ASP A 206 -11.16 5.47 2.73
CA ASP A 206 -10.39 6.66 3.14
C ASP A 206 -9.54 7.21 1.98
N LEU A 207 -8.92 6.31 1.20
CA LEU A 207 -8.12 6.66 0.03
C LEU A 207 -8.93 7.30 -1.09
N ILE A 208 -10.04 6.67 -1.46
CA ILE A 208 -10.82 7.14 -2.58
C ILE A 208 -11.46 8.49 -2.27
N GLU A 209 -11.86 8.75 -1.03
CA GLU A 209 -12.34 10.07 -0.59
C GLU A 209 -11.31 11.16 -0.86
N GLN A 210 -10.08 10.97 -0.38
CA GLN A 210 -9.00 11.94 -0.57
C GLN A 210 -8.67 12.16 -2.04
N ILE A 211 -8.70 11.09 -2.85
CA ILE A 211 -8.46 11.19 -4.29
C ILE A 211 -9.59 11.96 -4.96
N VAL A 212 -10.87 11.65 -4.69
CA VAL A 212 -11.98 12.24 -5.44
C VAL A 212 -12.36 13.63 -4.95
N GLU A 213 -12.08 13.99 -3.69
CA GLU A 213 -12.33 15.33 -3.16
C GLU A 213 -11.08 16.23 -3.18
N HIS A 214 -9.98 15.78 -3.77
CA HIS A 214 -8.73 16.54 -3.80
C HIS A 214 -8.92 17.96 -4.40
N PRO A 215 -8.47 19.04 -3.72
CA PRO A 215 -8.65 20.43 -4.17
C PRO A 215 -8.09 20.73 -5.57
N LEU A 216 -6.97 20.10 -5.96
CA LEU A 216 -6.41 20.22 -7.32
C LEU A 216 -7.33 19.79 -8.47
N TRP A 217 -8.48 19.16 -8.21
CA TRP A 217 -9.52 19.00 -9.24
C TRP A 217 -10.13 20.34 -9.68
N GLU A 218 -10.12 21.37 -8.84
CA GLU A 218 -10.60 22.73 -9.17
C GLU A 218 -9.78 23.39 -10.28
N GLN A 219 -8.54 22.95 -10.51
CA GLN A 219 -7.71 23.41 -11.62
C GLN A 219 -8.25 22.98 -12.99
N CYS A 220 -9.21 22.04 -13.03
CA CYS A 220 -9.87 21.64 -14.26
C CYS A 220 -10.75 22.76 -14.81
N GLN A 221 -10.43 23.25 -16.01
CA GLN A 221 -11.22 24.27 -16.68
C GLN A 221 -12.62 23.74 -17.05
N ARG A 222 -13.68 24.41 -16.56
CA ARG A 222 -15.08 24.02 -16.76
C ARG A 222 -15.46 23.76 -18.22
N GLU A 223 -14.94 24.57 -19.14
CA GLU A 223 -15.15 24.43 -20.60
C GLU A 223 -14.57 23.13 -21.19
N GLN A 224 -13.55 22.58 -20.54
CA GLN A 224 -12.97 21.28 -20.91
C GLN A 224 -13.77 20.11 -20.31
N LEU A 225 -14.51 20.37 -19.22
CA LEU A 225 -15.32 19.38 -18.53
C LEU A 225 -16.70 19.20 -19.15
N LEU A 226 -17.30 20.27 -19.71
CA LEU A 226 -18.68 20.28 -20.19
C LEU A 226 -18.80 20.32 -21.72
N ASN A 227 -19.83 19.70 -22.29
CA ASN A 227 -20.25 19.85 -23.69
C ASN A 227 -21.00 21.20 -23.89
N GLN A 228 -21.48 21.45 -25.11
CA GLN A 228 -22.20 22.69 -25.44
C GLN A 228 -23.53 22.83 -24.69
N ASP A 229 -24.13 21.70 -24.32
CA ASP A 229 -25.40 21.60 -23.58
C ASP A 229 -25.20 21.72 -22.06
N GLY A 230 -23.94 21.86 -21.59
CA GLY A 230 -23.60 21.97 -20.18
C GLY A 230 -23.48 20.63 -19.45
N GLU A 231 -23.55 19.50 -20.15
CA GLU A 231 -23.36 18.16 -19.60
C GLU A 231 -21.88 17.76 -19.55
N LEU A 232 -21.52 16.85 -18.65
CA LEU A 232 -20.14 16.39 -18.52
C LEU A 232 -19.69 15.56 -19.72
N LYS A 233 -18.55 15.95 -20.29
CA LYS A 233 -17.88 15.25 -21.40
C LYS A 233 -16.50 14.70 -21.04
N CYS A 234 -15.86 15.21 -19.98
CA CYS A 234 -14.51 14.74 -19.64
C CYS A 234 -14.58 13.33 -19.02
N PRO A 235 -13.99 12.29 -19.64
CA PRO A 235 -14.08 10.93 -19.11
C PRO A 235 -13.43 10.79 -17.72
N ILE A 236 -12.39 11.56 -17.41
CA ILE A 236 -11.77 11.56 -16.07
C ILE A 236 -12.77 12.04 -15.02
N GLU A 237 -13.49 13.13 -15.30
CA GLU A 237 -14.48 13.70 -14.37
C GLU A 237 -15.73 12.80 -14.26
N ILE A 238 -16.18 12.22 -15.38
CA ILE A 238 -17.29 11.24 -15.37
C ILE A 238 -16.93 10.05 -14.47
N ASN A 239 -15.73 9.50 -14.62
CA ASN A 239 -15.28 8.37 -13.82
C ASN A 239 -15.10 8.74 -12.34
N ARG A 240 -14.56 9.94 -12.07
CA ARG A 240 -14.43 10.49 -10.71
C ARG A 240 -15.79 10.61 -10.03
N GLN A 241 -16.81 11.15 -10.71
CA GLN A 241 -18.15 11.33 -10.13
C GLN A 241 -18.83 10.02 -9.71
N LEU A 242 -18.56 8.92 -10.43
CA LEU A 242 -19.05 7.61 -10.01
C LEU A 242 -18.47 7.15 -8.68
N LEU A 243 -17.35 7.72 -8.23
CA LEU A 243 -16.70 7.38 -6.96
C LEU A 243 -16.99 8.42 -5.85
N ARG A 244 -17.54 9.59 -6.18
CA ARG A 244 -17.92 10.63 -5.22
C ARG A 244 -19.22 10.32 -4.50
N ASN A 245 -19.35 10.80 -3.27
CA ASN A 245 -20.54 10.65 -2.43
C ASN A 245 -21.45 11.90 -2.48
N THR A 246 -21.79 12.37 -3.68
CA THR A 246 -22.47 13.67 -3.86
C THR A 246 -23.88 13.74 -3.26
N ASP A 247 -24.57 12.59 -3.10
CA ASP A 247 -25.95 12.48 -2.56
C ASP A 247 -26.11 11.29 -1.59
N GLY A 248 -25.05 10.93 -0.87
CA GLY A 248 -24.95 9.70 -0.08
C GLY A 248 -23.90 8.75 -0.65
N THR A 249 -23.82 7.52 -0.13
CA THR A 249 -22.78 6.57 -0.57
C THR A 249 -22.99 6.18 -2.03
N SER A 250 -21.99 6.44 -2.90
CA SER A 250 -22.04 5.99 -4.29
C SER A 250 -22.29 4.47 -4.35
N LEU A 251 -23.28 4.06 -5.14
CA LEU A 251 -23.56 2.63 -5.37
C LEU A 251 -22.33 1.94 -5.98
N PHE A 252 -21.63 2.61 -6.89
CA PHE A 252 -20.44 2.04 -7.51
C PHE A 252 -19.30 1.84 -6.49
N ARG A 253 -19.01 2.87 -5.68
CA ARG A 253 -18.02 2.80 -4.59
C ARG A 253 -18.37 1.73 -3.56
N SER A 254 -19.62 1.69 -3.09
CA SER A 254 -20.07 0.70 -2.10
C SER A 254 -19.98 -0.75 -2.59
N ARG A 255 -20.20 -0.99 -3.90
CA ARG A 255 -20.01 -2.31 -4.52
C ARG A 255 -18.53 -2.70 -4.55
N ILE A 256 -17.64 -1.77 -4.89
CA ILE A 256 -16.18 -2.01 -4.83
C ILE A 256 -15.75 -2.33 -3.39
N ILE A 257 -16.19 -1.55 -2.41
CA ILE A 257 -15.92 -1.79 -0.98
C ILE A 257 -16.42 -3.18 -0.58
N SER A 258 -17.60 -3.60 -1.04
CA SER A 258 -18.13 -4.95 -0.78
C SER A 258 -17.23 -6.05 -1.36
N LEU A 259 -16.67 -5.86 -2.56
CA LEU A 259 -15.72 -6.81 -3.16
C LEU A 259 -14.43 -6.90 -2.36
N LEU A 260 -13.92 -5.76 -1.87
CA LEU A 260 -12.71 -5.73 -1.03
C LEU A 260 -12.96 -6.40 0.33
N LYS A 261 -14.14 -6.22 0.94
CA LYS A 261 -14.56 -6.94 2.14
C LYS A 261 -14.59 -8.45 1.91
N LEU A 262 -15.15 -8.90 0.79
CA LEU A 262 -15.14 -10.32 0.42
C LEU A 262 -13.72 -10.84 0.20
N ALA A 263 -12.84 -10.04 -0.42
CA ALA A 263 -11.45 -10.43 -0.60
C ALA A 263 -10.73 -10.61 0.74
N SER A 264 -10.88 -9.66 1.66
CA SER A 264 -10.33 -9.72 3.00
C SER A 264 -10.88 -10.93 3.79
N ALA A 265 -12.19 -11.19 3.72
CA ALA A 265 -12.81 -12.35 4.37
C ALA A 265 -12.27 -13.69 3.84
N ASN A 266 -11.85 -13.74 2.56
CA ASN A 266 -11.19 -14.88 1.94
C ASN A 266 -9.67 -14.91 2.18
N ARG A 267 -9.15 -14.10 3.12
CA ARG A 267 -7.72 -13.97 3.45
C ARG A 267 -6.86 -13.56 2.26
N MET A 268 -7.46 -12.90 1.25
CA MET A 268 -6.71 -12.29 0.16
C MET A 268 -6.22 -10.93 0.63
N HIS A 269 -4.93 -10.86 0.96
CA HIS A 269 -4.28 -9.61 1.31
C HIS A 269 -4.24 -8.68 0.09
N LEU A 270 -4.47 -7.39 0.30
CA LEU A 270 -4.34 -6.35 -0.71
C LEU A 270 -3.58 -5.17 -0.09
N PRO A 271 -2.30 -4.97 -0.45
CA PRO A 271 -1.53 -3.84 0.05
C PRO A 271 -2.16 -2.52 -0.38
N ILE A 272 -1.84 -1.46 0.36
CA ILE A 272 -2.25 -0.08 0.04
C ILE A 272 -1.96 0.29 -1.43
N ARG A 273 -0.82 -0.17 -1.95
CA ARG A 273 -0.43 0.06 -3.34
C ARG A 273 -1.46 -0.46 -4.33
N ASP A 274 -2.01 -1.65 -4.09
CA ASP A 274 -3.02 -2.26 -4.94
C ASP A 274 -4.36 -1.48 -4.88
N LEU A 275 -4.68 -0.90 -3.72
CA LEU A 275 -5.85 -0.03 -3.55
C LEU A 275 -5.70 1.28 -4.33
N LEU A 276 -4.54 1.94 -4.22
CA LEU A 276 -4.21 3.13 -5.01
C LEU A 276 -4.24 2.84 -6.51
N LEU A 277 -3.65 1.72 -6.92
CA LEU A 277 -3.65 1.28 -8.31
C LEU A 277 -5.06 1.07 -8.84
N LEU A 278 -5.95 0.45 -8.05
CA LEU A 278 -7.35 0.28 -8.40
C LEU A 278 -8.04 1.63 -8.59
N CYS A 279 -7.91 2.55 -7.62
CA CYS A 279 -8.50 3.90 -7.70
C CYS A 279 -8.07 4.61 -8.98
N VAL A 280 -6.77 4.63 -9.26
CA VAL A 280 -6.19 5.28 -10.44
C VAL A 280 -6.63 4.61 -11.72
N ASN A 281 -6.67 3.28 -11.78
CA ASN A 281 -7.11 2.57 -12.97
C ASN A 281 -8.60 2.81 -13.26
N ILE A 282 -9.45 2.93 -12.24
CA ILE A 282 -10.86 3.29 -12.40
C ILE A 282 -11.00 4.69 -13.00
N ILE A 283 -10.32 5.68 -12.42
CA ILE A 283 -10.46 7.09 -12.81
C ILE A 283 -9.82 7.34 -14.19
N LEU A 284 -8.60 6.83 -14.40
CA LEU A 284 -7.77 7.17 -15.54
C LEU A 284 -7.64 6.05 -16.58
N GLY A 285 -8.17 4.84 -16.38
CA GLY A 285 -7.95 3.74 -17.31
C GLY A 285 -8.40 4.03 -18.74
N ASP A 286 -7.51 3.81 -19.70
CA ASP A 286 -7.75 3.88 -21.15
C ASP A 286 -7.36 2.54 -21.77
N ARG A 287 -8.21 1.98 -22.63
CA ARG A 287 -7.91 0.75 -23.38
C ARG A 287 -7.29 1.05 -24.75
N LYS A 288 -7.35 2.30 -25.23
CA LYS A 288 -7.06 2.62 -26.63
C LYS A 288 -5.58 2.92 -26.89
N GLN A 289 -5.08 2.43 -28.03
CA GLN A 289 -3.75 2.75 -28.59
C GLN A 289 -2.56 2.41 -27.67
N ASN A 290 -2.61 1.29 -26.94
CA ASN A 290 -1.57 0.86 -26.00
C ASN A 290 -1.25 1.86 -24.87
N ARG A 291 -2.04 2.93 -24.71
CA ARG A 291 -1.98 3.79 -23.52
C ARG A 291 -2.88 3.17 -22.47
N ILE A 292 -2.34 3.01 -21.27
CA ILE A 292 -3.03 2.36 -20.15
C ILE A 292 -3.83 3.37 -19.33
N LEU A 293 -3.33 4.61 -19.25
CA LEU A 293 -3.90 5.69 -18.45
C LEU A 293 -4.10 6.96 -19.28
N LEU A 294 -5.18 7.68 -18.97
CA LEU A 294 -5.53 8.97 -19.52
C LEU A 294 -4.59 10.06 -19.02
N THR A 295 -4.40 11.04 -19.88
CA THR A 295 -3.94 12.40 -19.59
C THR A 295 -5.09 13.35 -19.90
N CYS A 296 -5.05 14.60 -19.43
CA CYS A 296 -6.07 15.58 -19.81
C CYS A 296 -6.18 15.74 -21.34
N THR A 297 -5.06 15.63 -22.06
CA THR A 297 -5.06 15.68 -23.53
C THR A 297 -5.76 14.48 -24.17
N THR A 298 -5.49 13.26 -23.71
CA THR A 298 -6.19 12.08 -24.25
C THR A 298 -7.65 12.04 -23.83
N ALA A 299 -7.99 12.48 -22.62
CA ALA A 299 -9.36 12.60 -22.15
C ALA A 299 -10.18 13.52 -23.07
N LYS A 300 -9.63 14.71 -23.39
CA LYS A 300 -10.23 15.64 -24.37
C LYS A 300 -10.42 14.99 -25.74
N ASN A 301 -9.41 14.25 -26.22
CA ASN A 301 -9.51 13.56 -27.51
C ASN A 301 -10.56 12.44 -27.52
N ARG A 302 -10.75 11.72 -26.41
CA ARG A 302 -11.80 10.71 -26.27
C ARG A 302 -13.19 11.36 -26.28
N ALA A 303 -13.36 12.43 -25.52
CA ALA A 303 -14.60 13.21 -25.46
C ALA A 303 -15.02 13.74 -26.83
N ASN A 304 -14.09 14.37 -27.56
CA ASN A 304 -14.36 14.95 -28.88
C ASN A 304 -14.72 13.91 -29.96
N ARG A 305 -14.41 12.63 -29.74
CA ARG A 305 -14.66 11.54 -30.69
C ARG A 305 -15.75 10.59 -30.21
N ASP A 306 -16.39 10.88 -29.09
CA ASP A 306 -17.39 10.02 -28.45
C ASP A 306 -16.87 8.59 -28.16
N GLU A 307 -15.62 8.52 -27.68
CA GLU A 307 -14.87 7.26 -27.51
C GLU A 307 -14.89 6.71 -26.07
N TYR A 308 -15.98 6.96 -25.33
CA TYR A 308 -16.10 6.60 -23.91
C TYR A 308 -16.02 5.10 -23.62
N ARG A 309 -16.32 4.24 -24.60
CA ARG A 309 -16.19 2.78 -24.49
C ARG A 309 -14.80 2.30 -24.07
N PHE A 310 -13.76 3.11 -24.32
CA PHE A 310 -12.38 2.76 -23.96
C PHE A 310 -11.98 3.22 -22.55
N THR A 311 -12.82 4.03 -21.89
CA THR A 311 -12.55 4.61 -20.57
C THR A 311 -13.58 4.16 -19.54
N ASN A 312 -14.22 3.00 -19.77
CA ASN A 312 -15.32 2.50 -18.97
C ASN A 312 -14.84 2.08 -17.55
N PRO A 313 -15.29 2.77 -16.49
CA PRO A 313 -14.81 2.53 -15.13
C PRO A 313 -15.24 1.15 -14.61
N TYR A 314 -16.41 0.64 -14.99
CA TYR A 314 -16.88 -0.69 -14.60
C TYR A 314 -15.96 -1.80 -15.11
N ALA A 315 -15.43 -1.65 -16.34
CA ALA A 315 -14.49 -2.59 -16.91
C ALA A 315 -13.08 -2.41 -16.32
N ASN A 316 -12.70 -1.17 -16.02
CA ASN A 316 -11.40 -0.83 -15.44
C ASN A 316 -11.24 -1.32 -14.00
N VAL A 317 -12.33 -1.48 -13.22
CA VAL A 317 -12.29 -2.17 -11.90
C VAL A 317 -11.62 -3.54 -12.02
N PHE A 318 -11.90 -4.27 -13.11
CA PHE A 318 -11.36 -5.60 -13.38
C PHE A 318 -10.10 -5.58 -14.26
N GLY A 319 -9.49 -4.41 -14.46
CA GLY A 319 -8.30 -4.25 -15.28
C GLY A 319 -8.51 -4.58 -16.76
N ALA A 320 -9.73 -4.51 -17.30
CA ALA A 320 -10.04 -4.87 -18.68
C ALA A 320 -9.45 -3.92 -19.74
N ASN A 321 -8.94 -2.75 -19.31
CA ASN A 321 -8.12 -1.87 -20.12
C ASN A 321 -6.70 -2.42 -20.36
N LEU A 322 -6.25 -3.37 -19.54
CA LEU A 322 -4.94 -4.00 -19.63
C LEU A 322 -4.94 -5.23 -20.54
N LYS A 323 -3.77 -5.55 -21.10
CA LYS A 323 -3.56 -6.85 -21.74
C LYS A 323 -3.57 -7.95 -20.67
N PRO A 324 -4.09 -9.16 -20.94
CA PRO A 324 -4.19 -10.24 -19.94
C PRO A 324 -2.89 -10.52 -19.19
N ARG A 325 -1.76 -10.56 -19.91
CA ARG A 325 -0.42 -10.78 -19.33
C ARG A 325 0.00 -9.67 -18.35
N HIS A 326 -0.36 -8.42 -18.61
CA HIS A 326 -0.03 -7.30 -17.72
C HIS A 326 -0.98 -7.27 -16.52
N ARG A 327 -2.27 -7.53 -16.76
CA ARG A 327 -3.29 -7.59 -15.71
C ARG A 327 -2.93 -8.61 -14.62
N GLN A 328 -2.43 -9.78 -15.00
CA GLN A 328 -2.01 -10.86 -14.08
C GLN A 328 -0.82 -10.49 -13.19
N GLN A 329 -0.08 -9.42 -13.49
CA GLN A 329 1.04 -8.95 -12.66
C GLN A 329 0.56 -8.20 -11.42
N TYR A 330 -0.69 -7.73 -11.41
CA TYR A 330 -1.25 -6.96 -10.30
C TYR A 330 -2.23 -7.83 -9.52
N GLN A 331 -1.96 -7.98 -8.22
CA GLN A 331 -2.72 -8.86 -7.33
C GLN A 331 -4.18 -8.42 -7.25
N ILE A 332 -4.46 -7.12 -7.19
CA ILE A 332 -5.82 -6.62 -7.13
C ILE A 332 -6.71 -7.10 -8.28
N PHE A 333 -6.20 -7.12 -9.52
CA PHE A 333 -7.00 -7.56 -10.65
C PHE A 333 -7.18 -9.08 -10.69
N THR A 334 -6.18 -9.83 -10.24
CA THR A 334 -6.28 -11.29 -10.11
C THR A 334 -7.33 -11.66 -9.05
N VAL A 335 -7.31 -10.96 -7.91
CA VAL A 335 -8.29 -11.11 -6.83
C VAL A 335 -9.69 -10.78 -7.32
N LEU A 336 -9.90 -9.62 -7.95
CA LEU A 336 -11.23 -9.22 -8.44
C LEU A 336 -11.73 -10.10 -9.59
N GLU A 337 -10.83 -10.58 -10.46
CA GLU A 337 -11.17 -11.52 -11.53
C GLU A 337 -11.63 -12.89 -10.98
N SER A 338 -11.13 -13.31 -9.81
CA SER A 338 -11.54 -14.58 -9.19
C SER A 338 -13.03 -14.65 -8.86
N PHE A 339 -13.69 -13.49 -8.66
CA PHE A 339 -15.14 -13.42 -8.45
C PHE A 339 -15.96 -13.71 -9.71
N GLY A 340 -15.33 -13.80 -10.89
CA GLY A 340 -16.02 -14.18 -12.13
C GLY A 340 -17.03 -13.16 -12.65
N ILE A 341 -16.99 -11.91 -12.17
CA ILE A 341 -17.98 -10.88 -12.51
C ILE A 341 -17.95 -10.57 -14.01
N GLY A 342 -19.10 -10.67 -14.66
CA GLY A 342 -19.23 -10.46 -16.10
C GLY A 342 -18.77 -11.65 -16.96
N ARG A 343 -18.45 -12.80 -16.36
CA ARG A 343 -18.28 -14.07 -17.07
C ARG A 343 -19.60 -14.84 -17.04
N GLU A 344 -19.91 -15.49 -18.15
CA GLU A 344 -21.02 -16.45 -18.21
C GLU A 344 -20.56 -17.76 -17.57
N THR A 345 -21.41 -18.34 -16.73
CA THR A 345 -21.21 -19.71 -16.23
C THR A 345 -21.58 -20.70 -17.32
N ASP A 346 -20.92 -21.85 -17.32
CA ASP A 346 -21.33 -22.96 -18.19
C ASP A 346 -22.55 -23.62 -17.55
N ASN A 347 -23.72 -23.36 -18.14
CA ASN A 347 -25.01 -23.91 -17.70
C ASN A 347 -24.98 -25.44 -17.52
N LYS A 348 -24.09 -26.17 -18.21
CA LYS A 348 -23.94 -27.61 -18.00
C LYS A 348 -23.35 -27.96 -16.64
N PHE A 349 -22.33 -27.22 -16.19
CA PHE A 349 -21.74 -27.43 -14.88
C PHE A 349 -22.69 -27.01 -13.76
N ASP A 350 -23.41 -25.90 -13.94
CA ASP A 350 -24.42 -25.45 -12.98
C ASP A 350 -25.57 -26.48 -12.88
N ASN A 351 -26.03 -27.01 -14.02
CA ASN A 351 -27.06 -28.06 -14.03
C ASN A 351 -26.58 -29.37 -13.40
N LEU A 352 -25.30 -29.72 -13.57
CA LEU A 352 -24.73 -30.88 -12.90
C LEU A 352 -24.68 -30.68 -11.38
N LEU A 353 -24.22 -29.51 -10.91
CA LEU A 353 -24.09 -29.21 -9.48
C LEU A 353 -25.45 -29.08 -8.78
N ILE A 354 -26.44 -28.49 -9.44
CA ILE A 354 -27.77 -28.25 -8.85
C ILE A 354 -28.70 -29.45 -9.05
N TYR A 355 -28.69 -30.08 -10.21
CA TYR A 355 -29.67 -31.10 -10.59
C TYR A 355 -29.08 -32.51 -10.77
N GLY A 356 -27.75 -32.68 -10.67
CA GLY A 356 -27.11 -33.98 -10.83
C GLY A 356 -27.26 -34.58 -12.23
N LYS A 357 -27.60 -33.76 -13.24
CA LYS A 357 -27.83 -34.19 -14.61
C LYS A 357 -26.82 -33.53 -15.54
N TYR A 358 -26.15 -34.35 -16.33
CA TYR A 358 -25.20 -33.94 -17.36
C TYR A 358 -25.89 -33.58 -18.68
#